data_AF-A0A5C6M601-F1
#
_entry.id   AF-A0A5C6M601-F1
#
_cell.length_a   1.000
_cell.length_b   1.000
_cell.length_c   1.000
_cell.angle_alpha   90.00
_cell.angle_beta   90.00
_cell.angle_gamma   90.00
#
_symmetry.space_group_name_H-M   'P 1'
#
loop_
_entity.id
_entity.type
_entity.pdbx_description
1 polymer ?
#
loop_
_entity_poly.entity_id
_entity_poly.type
_entity_poly.pdbx_seq_one_letter_code
_entity_poly.pdbx_strand_id
1 'polypeptide(L)'
;MKNNKVTEDQLLEIRDRVAKGESVADLAKEFGTSGRVIYYHIGKSGSKKTNALAQARLERENQALKIILAETMVELDKEKKLKLQNALKNI
;
A
#
# COMPACT_ATOMS: atom_id res chain seq x y z
N MET A 1 14.61 18.69 -25.53
CA MET A 1 13.45 18.34 -24.68
C MET A 1 13.97 18.11 -23.27
N LYS A 2 13.41 18.79 -22.24
CA LYS A 2 13.82 18.57 -20.84
C LYS A 2 13.28 17.22 -20.38
N ASN A 3 14.18 16.29 -20.05
CA ASN A 3 13.83 14.98 -19.51
C ASN A 3 13.45 15.12 -18.03
N ASN A 4 12.26 15.64 -17.74
CA ASN A 4 11.68 15.55 -16.40
C ASN A 4 11.19 14.11 -16.21
N LYS A 5 12.03 13.26 -15.61
CA LYS A 5 11.57 11.96 -15.10
C LYS A 5 10.61 12.24 -13.94
N VAL A 6 9.34 11.90 -14.13
CA VAL A 6 8.36 11.85 -13.04
C VAL A 6 8.83 10.77 -12.07
N THR A 7 8.90 11.10 -10.77
CA THR A 7 9.30 10.14 -9.73
C THR A 7 8.17 9.13 -9.47
N GLU A 8 8.49 7.99 -8.84
CA GLU A 8 7.44 7.02 -8.48
C GLU A 8 6.42 7.59 -7.51
N ASP A 9 6.85 8.44 -6.56
CA ASP A 9 5.93 9.10 -5.62
C ASP A 9 4.95 10.03 -6.35
N GLN A 10 5.44 10.80 -7.33
CA GLN A 10 4.59 11.64 -8.18
C GLN A 10 3.63 10.81 -9.02
N LEU A 11 4.05 9.63 -9.51
CA LEU A 11 3.18 8.73 -10.26
C LEU A 11 2.09 8.11 -9.37
N LEU A 12 2.40 7.78 -8.12
CA LEU A 12 1.41 7.31 -7.15
C LEU A 12 0.35 8.38 -6.88
N GLU A 13 0.77 9.63 -6.69
CA GLU A 13 -0.13 10.76 -6.48
C GLU A 13 -1.01 11.03 -7.71
N ILE A 14 -0.42 11.12 -8.90
CA ILE A 14 -1.15 11.30 -10.16
C ILE A 14 -2.20 10.19 -10.32
N ARG A 15 -1.86 8.94 -9.99
CA ARG A 15 -2.75 7.80 -10.14
C ARG A 15 -3.93 7.84 -9.18
N ASP A 16 -3.71 8.21 -7.93
CA ASP A 16 -4.78 8.38 -6.94
C ASP A 16 -5.75 9.50 -7.38
N ARG A 17 -5.21 10.61 -7.89
CA ARG A 17 -6.00 11.75 -8.39
C ARG A 17 -6.78 11.41 -9.66
N VAL A 18 -6.18 10.68 -10.60
CA VAL A 18 -6.91 10.16 -11.78
C VAL A 18 -8.02 9.20 -11.36
N ALA A 19 -7.78 8.33 -10.37
CA ALA A 19 -8.81 7.41 -9.85
C ALA A 19 -9.98 8.15 -9.17
N LYS A 20 -9.71 9.33 -8.60
CA LYS A 20 -10.73 10.26 -8.06
C LYS A 20 -11.46 11.07 -9.15
N GLY A 21 -11.10 10.89 -10.42
CA GLY A 21 -11.77 11.52 -11.56
C GLY A 21 -11.16 12.84 -12.01
N GLU A 22 -9.97 13.21 -11.50
CA GLU A 22 -9.29 14.42 -11.97
C GLU A 22 -8.80 14.30 -13.42
N SER A 23 -8.80 15.44 -14.12
CA SER A 23 -8.38 15.54 -15.51
C SER A 23 -6.88 15.29 -15.68
N VAL A 24 -6.54 14.28 -16.48
CA VAL A 24 -5.15 13.95 -16.85
C VAL A 24 -4.44 15.13 -17.50
N ALA A 25 -5.16 16.01 -18.22
CA ALA A 25 -4.59 17.18 -18.86
C ALA A 25 -4.12 18.23 -17.83
N ASP A 26 -4.85 18.37 -16.73
CA ASP A 26 -4.51 19.33 -15.67
C ASP A 26 -3.39 18.78 -14.79
N LEU A 27 -3.45 17.49 -14.46
CA LEU A 27 -2.36 16.78 -13.79
C LEU A 27 -1.05 16.81 -14.61
N ALA A 28 -1.14 16.69 -15.95
CA ALA A 28 0.05 16.80 -16.79
C ALA A 28 0.74 18.17 -16.66
N LYS A 29 -0.04 19.25 -16.62
CA LYS A 29 0.49 20.61 -16.44
C LYS A 29 1.10 20.79 -15.04
N GLU A 30 0.37 20.35 -14.02
CA GLU A 30 0.76 20.49 -12.61
C GLU A 30 2.07 19.77 -12.31
N PHE A 31 2.21 18.53 -12.76
CA PHE A 31 3.40 17.71 -12.54
C PHE A 31 4.49 17.91 -13.60
N GLY A 32 4.31 18.86 -14.52
CA GLY A 32 5.29 19.17 -15.57
C GLY A 32 5.62 17.97 -16.48
N THR A 33 4.61 17.16 -16.79
CA THR A 33 4.71 15.94 -17.61
C THR A 33 3.73 15.99 -18.79
N SER A 34 3.63 14.91 -19.57
CA SER A 34 2.64 14.79 -20.64
C SER A 34 1.56 13.78 -20.28
N GLY A 35 0.33 14.00 -20.75
CA GLY A 35 -0.76 13.03 -20.56
C GLY A 35 -0.41 11.64 -21.11
N ARG A 36 0.40 11.57 -22.17
CA ARG A 36 0.94 10.30 -22.71
C ARG A 36 1.81 9.56 -21.69
N VAL A 37 2.67 10.27 -20.96
CA VAL A 37 3.50 9.69 -19.89
C VAL A 37 2.61 9.20 -18.76
N ILE A 38 1.61 9.99 -18.35
CA ILE A 38 0.66 9.59 -17.32
C ILE A 38 -0.06 8.29 -17.71
N TYR A 39 -0.69 8.23 -18.89
CA TYR A 39 -1.36 7.01 -19.35
C TYR A 39 -0.43 5.81 -19.51
N TYR A 40 0.81 6.03 -19.95
CA TYR A 40 1.82 4.98 -20.04
C TYR A 40 2.11 4.35 -18.66
N HIS A 41 2.24 5.17 -17.62
CA HIS A 41 2.50 4.69 -16.27
C HIS A 41 1.26 4.10 -15.61
N ILE A 42 0.08 4.68 -15.81
CA ILE A 42 -1.20 4.13 -15.32
C ILE A 42 -1.46 2.76 -15.96
N GLY A 43 -1.25 2.60 -17.27
CA GLY A 43 -1.41 1.30 -17.96
C GLY A 43 -0.39 0.25 -17.52
N LYS A 44 0.85 0.63 -17.23
CA LYS A 44 1.91 -0.29 -16.76
C LYS A 44 1.75 -0.77 -15.33
N SER A 45 0.99 -0.03 -14.54
CA SER A 45 0.93 -0.21 -13.10
C SER A 45 0.09 -1.41 -12.63
N GLY A 46 -0.60 -2.08 -13.56
CA GLY A 46 -1.21 -3.41 -13.35
C GLY A 46 -0.24 -4.57 -13.60
N SER A 47 0.94 -4.29 -14.17
CA SER A 47 1.95 -5.28 -14.51
C SER A 47 3.32 -4.85 -13.97
N LYS A 48 3.47 -4.74 -12.64
CA LYS A 48 4.82 -4.98 -12.11
C LYS A 48 5.15 -6.40 -12.56
N LYS A 49 6.11 -6.56 -13.48
CA LYS A 49 6.76 -7.86 -13.72
C LYS A 49 7.52 -8.23 -12.45
N THR A 50 6.80 -8.52 -11.37
CA THR A 50 7.36 -9.18 -10.21
C THR A 50 7.81 -10.54 -10.71
N ASN A 51 9.09 -10.87 -10.51
CA ASN A 51 9.55 -12.23 -10.68
C ASN A 51 8.58 -13.13 -9.90
N ALA A 52 7.92 -14.08 -10.58
CA ALA A 52 6.89 -14.93 -9.96
C ALA A 52 7.40 -15.62 -8.69
N LEU A 53 8.70 -15.92 -8.63
CA LEU A 53 9.36 -16.46 -7.45
C LEU A 53 9.41 -15.47 -6.28
N ALA A 54 9.71 -14.19 -6.57
CA ALA A 54 9.71 -13.14 -5.55
C ALA A 54 8.30 -12.88 -5.01
N GLN A 55 7.29 -12.93 -5.89
CA GLN A 55 5.89 -12.79 -5.50
C GLN A 55 5.44 -13.95 -4.59
N ALA A 56 5.75 -15.20 -4.95
CA ALA A 56 5.44 -16.37 -4.13
C ALA A 56 6.18 -16.37 -2.78
N ARG A 57 7.37 -15.76 -2.72
CA ARG A 57 8.08 -15.55 -1.45
C ARG A 57 7.35 -14.52 -0.58
N LEU A 58 6.98 -13.37 -1.14
CA LEU A 58 6.26 -12.32 -0.42
C LEU A 58 4.90 -12.82 0.10
N GLU A 59 4.18 -13.63 -0.68
CA GLU A 59 2.90 -14.20 -0.25
C GLU A 59 3.07 -15.17 0.93
N ARG A 60 4.11 -15.99 0.92
CA ARG A 60 4.45 -16.88 2.06
C ARG A 60 4.83 -16.09 3.31
N GLU A 61 5.68 -15.08 3.16
CA GLU A 61 6.06 -14.21 4.27
C GLU A 61 4.82 -13.46 4.83
N ASN A 62 3.93 -12.99 3.97
CA ASN A 62 2.69 -12.33 4.38
C ASN A 62 1.75 -13.28 5.15
N GLN A 63 1.61 -14.54 4.71
CA GLN A 63 0.83 -15.55 5.42
C GLN A 63 1.42 -15.85 6.80
N ALA A 64 2.74 -16.02 6.90
CA ALA A 64 3.41 -16.25 8.18
C ALA A 64 3.18 -15.07 9.14
N LEU A 65 3.31 -13.83 8.66
CA LEU A 65 3.06 -12.64 9.47
C LEU A 65 1.61 -12.55 9.95
N LYS A 66 0.64 -12.93 9.13
CA LYS A 66 -0.78 -12.96 9.52
C LYS A 66 -1.06 -13.96 10.63
N ILE A 67 -0.40 -15.11 10.62
CA ILE A 67 -0.53 -16.13 11.67
C ILE A 67 0.02 -15.58 12.99
N ILE A 68 1.25 -15.05 12.98
CA ILE A 68 1.89 -14.46 14.17
C ILE A 68 1.03 -13.32 14.72
N LEU A 69 0.49 -12.47 13.85
CA LEU A 69 -0.41 -11.39 14.27
C LEU A 69 -1.67 -11.94 14.95
N ALA A 70 -2.29 -12.97 14.39
CA ALA A 70 -3.47 -13.58 15.01
C ALA A 70 -3.16 -14.19 16.40
N GLU A 71 -2.04 -14.89 16.52
CA GLU A 71 -1.59 -15.48 17.79
C GLU A 71 -1.35 -14.41 18.86
N THR A 72 -0.61 -13.35 18.51
CA THR A 72 -0.32 -12.24 19.42
C THR A 72 -1.58 -11.47 19.83
N MET A 73 -2.54 -11.29 18.93
CA MET A 73 -3.83 -10.66 19.27
C MET A 73 -4.62 -11.48 20.29
N VAL A 74 -4.65 -12.81 20.15
CA VAL A 74 -5.31 -13.70 21.11
C VAL A 74 -4.64 -13.63 22.48
N GLU A 75 -3.31 -13.59 22.53
CA GLU A 75 -2.56 -13.46 23.79
C GLU A 75 -2.83 -12.14 24.49
N LEU A 76 -2.82 -11.02 23.75
CA LEU A 76 -3.13 -9.70 24.29
C LEU A 76 -4.54 -9.65 24.90
N ASP A 77 -5.53 -10.26 24.26
CA ASP A 77 -6.89 -10.28 24.79
C ASP A 77 -7.02 -11.15 26.05
N LYS A 78 -6.30 -12.27 26.12
CA LYS A 78 -6.21 -13.06 27.36
C LYS A 78 -5.58 -12.26 28.50
N GLU A 79 -4.50 -11.54 28.22
CA GLU A 79 -3.81 -10.72 29.22
C GLU A 79 -4.71 -9.60 29.74
N LYS A 80 -5.42 -8.89 28.86
CA LYS A 80 -6.41 -7.86 29.24
C LYS A 80 -7.50 -8.45 30.14
N LYS A 81 -8.05 -9.60 29.78
CA LYS A 81 -9.10 -10.28 30.56
C LYS A 81 -8.60 -10.67 31.95
N LEU A 82 -7.36 -11.17 32.05
CA LEU A 82 -6.75 -11.53 33.33
C LEU A 82 -6.53 -10.29 34.21
N LYS A 83 -6.01 -9.20 33.65
CA LYS A 83 -5.85 -7.91 34.36
C LYS A 83 -7.19 -7.40 34.90
N LEU A 84 -8.24 -7.46 34.09
CA LEU A 84 -9.58 -7.06 34.52
C LEU A 84 -10.11 -7.93 35.66
N GLN A 85 -9.96 -9.27 35.57
CA GLN A 85 -10.39 -10.18 36.64
C GLN A 85 -9.64 -9.93 37.95
N ASN A 86 -8.33 -9.66 37.88
CA ASN A 86 -7.54 -9.36 39.07
C ASN A 86 -7.95 -8.02 39.69
N ALA A 87 -8.26 -7.01 38.87
CA ALA A 87 -8.75 -5.72 39.36
C ALA A 87 -10.10 -5.86 40.10
N LEU A 88 -11.02 -6.69 39.58
CA LEU A 88 -12.32 -6.93 40.18
C LEU A 88 -12.26 -7.76 41.47
N LYS A 89 -11.22 -8.56 41.68
CA LYS A 89 -11.02 -9.35 42.91
C LYS A 89 -10.44 -8.54 44.08
N ASN A 90 -9.90 -7.36 43.80
CA ASN A 90 -9.24 -6.50 44.78
C ASN A 90 -10.12 -5.30 45.23
N ILE A 91 -11.42 -5.37 44.95
CA ILE A 91 -12.47 -4.43 45.39
C ILE A 91 -13.42 -5.21 46.30
#